data_AF-A0A2R4XM93-F1
#
_entry.id   AF-A0A2R4XM93-F1
#
_cell.length_a   1.000
_cell.length_b   1.000
_cell.length_c   1.000
_cell.angle_alpha   90.00
_cell.angle_beta   90.00
_cell.angle_gamma   90.00
#
_symmetry.space_group_name_H-M   'P 1'
#
loop_
_entity.id
_entity.type
_entity.pdbx_description
1 polymer ?
#
loop_
_entity_poly.entity_id
_entity_poly.type
_entity_poly.pdbx_seq_one_letter_code
_entity_poly.pdbx_strand_id
1 'polypeptide(L)'
;MSENWGPLYTSITLFIAPLVLTMLGMLIKPLANYADRYVLKHLLGWATNPKSEARDKEEDLLKHQIRHRHLGDLNGKIENPFQLCKDYVEYKQLSTTFMALLARYGFYRNCAFISLTAGTAAVTLSTTWSGAITSASISLLAVVLFRKRAEEFYSYQAPAIYRAFLIDKITWKTREKDGVGN
;
A
#
# COMPACT_ATOMS: atom_id res chain seq x y z
N MET A 1 42.38 -32.08 -4.54
CA MET A 1 41.82 -31.12 -3.55
C MET A 1 40.50 -30.62 -4.10
N SER A 2 39.39 -31.27 -3.73
CA SER A 2 38.05 -30.81 -4.14
C SER A 2 37.64 -29.67 -3.23
N GLU A 3 37.52 -28.49 -3.82
CA GLU A 3 37.23 -27.25 -3.12
C GLU A 3 35.77 -27.25 -2.64
N ASN A 4 35.60 -27.29 -1.31
CA ASN A 4 34.32 -27.47 -0.62
C ASN A 4 33.51 -26.15 -0.61
N TRP A 5 33.07 -25.67 -1.78
CA TRP A 5 32.27 -24.44 -1.88
C TRP A 5 30.77 -24.63 -1.66
N GLY A 6 30.27 -25.87 -1.66
CA GLY A 6 28.85 -26.20 -1.47
C GLY A 6 28.16 -25.56 -0.25
N PRO A 7 28.75 -25.59 0.97
CA PRO A 7 28.12 -25.00 2.17
C PRO A 7 28.15 -23.46 2.17
N LEU A 8 29.11 -22.84 1.48
CA LEU A 8 29.21 -21.38 1.35
C LEU A 8 28.15 -20.84 0.40
N TYR A 9 27.99 -21.43 -0.79
CA TYR A 9 26.95 -21.02 -1.75
C TYR A 9 25.54 -21.21 -1.21
N THR A 10 25.28 -22.32 -0.50
CA THR A 10 23.98 -22.58 0.11
C THR A 10 23.67 -21.61 1.24
N SER A 11 24.63 -21.30 2.11
CA SER A 11 24.46 -20.31 3.19
C SER A 11 24.23 -18.88 2.65
N ILE A 12 24.96 -18.50 1.59
CA ILE A 12 24.78 -17.20 0.93
C ILE A 12 23.37 -17.10 0.33
N THR A 13 22.93 -18.14 -0.38
CA THR A 13 21.63 -18.10 -1.09
C THR A 13 20.44 -18.21 -0.14
N LEU A 14 20.55 -18.99 0.94
CA LEU A 14 19.44 -19.27 1.86
C LEU A 14 19.29 -18.24 2.98
N PHE A 15 20.37 -17.57 3.40
CA PHE A 15 20.32 -16.66 4.54
C PHE A 15 20.75 -15.23 4.16
N ILE A 16 21.89 -15.08 3.50
CA ILE A 16 22.46 -13.75 3.23
C ILE A 16 21.65 -13.03 2.14
N ALA A 17 21.31 -13.71 1.04
CA ALA A 17 20.54 -13.12 -0.04
C ALA A 17 19.16 -12.62 0.42
N PRO A 18 18.31 -13.39 1.13
CA PRO A 18 17.05 -12.87 1.66
C PRO A 18 17.23 -11.75 2.69
N LEU A 19 18.28 -11.80 3.51
CA LEU A 19 18.56 -10.78 4.53
C LEU A 19 18.99 -9.44 3.90
N VAL A 20 19.85 -9.49 2.88
CA VAL A 20 20.23 -8.31 2.09
C VAL A 20 19.02 -7.79 1.29
N LEU A 21 18.20 -8.68 0.72
CA LEU A 21 16.99 -8.29 -0.01
C LEU A 21 15.95 -7.63 0.91
N THR A 22 15.81 -8.12 2.15
CA THR A 22 14.92 -7.53 3.15
C THR A 22 15.44 -6.18 3.65
N MET A 23 16.74 -6.03 3.88
CA MET A 23 17.36 -4.74 4.20
C MET A 23 17.20 -3.73 3.06
N LEU A 24 17.46 -4.13 1.82
CA LEU A 24 17.20 -3.31 0.63
C LEU A 24 15.71 -2.96 0.51
N GLY A 25 14.81 -3.91 0.72
CA GLY A 25 13.37 -3.68 0.73
C GLY A 25 12.93 -2.70 1.82
N MET A 26 13.57 -2.73 3.00
CA MET A 26 13.33 -1.78 4.09
C MET A 26 13.85 -0.37 3.77
N LEU A 27 14.94 -0.25 3.01
CA LEU A 27 15.49 1.03 2.50
C LEU A 27 14.68 1.60 1.32
N ILE A 28 14.18 0.73 0.43
CA ILE A 28 13.37 1.13 -0.72
C ILE A 28 12.04 1.76 -0.25
N LYS A 29 11.43 1.27 0.83
CA LYS A 29 10.17 1.81 1.36
C LYS A 29 10.20 3.32 1.68
N PRO A 30 11.14 3.86 2.49
CA PRO A 30 11.22 5.29 2.79
C PRO A 30 11.68 6.14 1.59
N LEU A 31 12.47 5.56 0.67
CA LEU A 31 12.86 6.23 -0.57
C LEU A 31 11.67 6.33 -1.55
N ALA A 32 10.92 5.24 -1.73
CA ALA A 32 9.71 5.20 -2.55
C ALA A 32 8.60 6.09 -1.96
N ASN A 33 8.32 5.96 -0.65
CA ASN A 33 8.22 7.11 0.27
C ASN A 33 8.23 8.54 -0.26
N TYR A 34 9.45 9.06 -0.18
CA TYR A 34 9.87 10.40 -0.48
C TYR A 34 9.71 10.72 -1.96
N ALA A 35 10.16 9.84 -2.85
CA ALA A 35 10.06 10.00 -4.30
C ALA A 35 8.60 10.21 -4.72
N ASP A 36 7.69 9.36 -4.22
CA ASP A 36 6.27 9.44 -4.53
C ASP A 36 5.64 10.76 -4.08
N ARG A 37 5.98 11.24 -2.87
CA ARG A 37 5.44 12.49 -2.31
C ARG A 37 6.01 13.76 -2.94
N TYR A 38 7.31 13.81 -3.21
CA TYR A 38 8.00 15.05 -3.58
C TYR A 38 8.28 15.19 -5.07
N VAL A 39 8.58 14.08 -5.76
CA VAL A 39 9.00 14.12 -7.16
C VAL A 39 7.81 13.73 -8.04
N LEU A 40 7.25 12.58 -7.71
CA LEU A 40 6.32 11.86 -8.56
C LEU A 40 4.92 12.48 -8.48
N LYS A 41 4.47 12.96 -7.31
CA LYS A 41 3.20 13.71 -7.17
C LYS A 41 3.21 15.05 -7.91
N HIS A 42 4.34 15.74 -7.95
CA HIS A 42 4.45 17.03 -8.64
C HIS A 42 4.57 16.87 -10.17
N LEU A 43 5.27 15.84 -10.63
CA LEU A 43 5.45 15.58 -12.06
C LEU A 43 4.26 14.85 -12.70
N LEU A 44 3.62 13.95 -11.96
CA LEU A 44 2.58 13.04 -12.48
C LEU A 44 1.23 13.24 -11.80
N GLY A 45 1.03 14.35 -11.08
CA GLY A 45 -0.25 14.70 -10.44
C GLY A 45 -1.45 14.77 -11.41
N TRP A 46 -1.19 14.87 -12.72
CA TRP A 46 -2.20 14.79 -13.77
C TRP A 46 -2.57 13.36 -14.18
N ALA A 47 -1.65 12.39 -14.04
CA ALA A 47 -1.90 10.98 -14.40
C ALA A 47 -2.58 10.19 -13.27
N THR A 48 -2.60 10.77 -12.08
CA THR A 48 -3.28 10.28 -10.89
C THR A 48 -4.71 10.76 -10.92
N ASN A 49 -5.62 9.88 -11.30
CA ASN A 49 -7.03 10.21 -11.22
C ASN A 49 -7.38 10.53 -9.75
N PRO A 50 -8.04 11.66 -9.46
CA PRO A 50 -8.65 11.84 -8.16
C PRO A 50 -9.60 10.65 -7.94
N LYS A 51 -9.67 10.17 -6.69
CA LYS A 51 -10.57 9.09 -6.28
C LYS A 51 -11.88 9.18 -7.08
N SER A 52 -12.30 8.09 -7.71
CA SER A 52 -13.51 8.14 -8.55
C SER A 52 -14.66 8.67 -7.69
N GLU A 53 -15.36 9.70 -8.14
CA GLU A 53 -16.35 10.47 -7.37
C GLU A 53 -17.38 9.58 -6.62
N ALA A 54 -17.71 8.41 -7.18
CA ALA A 54 -18.57 7.41 -6.54
C ALA A 54 -17.99 6.80 -5.25
N ARG A 55 -16.67 6.64 -5.17
CA ARG A 55 -15.95 6.08 -4.03
C ARG A 55 -15.80 7.08 -2.89
N ASP A 56 -15.62 8.36 -3.21
CA ASP A 56 -15.64 9.43 -2.20
C ASP A 56 -16.99 9.51 -1.52
N LYS A 57 -18.08 9.44 -2.32
CA LYS A 57 -19.44 9.38 -1.79
C LYS A 57 -19.66 8.18 -0.86
N GLU A 58 -19.14 7.01 -1.22
CA GLU A 58 -19.25 5.83 -0.37
C GLU A 58 -18.44 5.96 0.94
N GLU A 59 -17.20 6.45 0.84
CA GLU A 59 -16.34 6.69 2.01
C GLU A 59 -16.98 7.70 2.97
N ASP A 60 -17.55 8.79 2.44
CA ASP A 60 -18.23 9.82 3.24
C ASP A 60 -19.49 9.28 3.91
N LEU A 61 -20.28 8.46 3.21
CA LEU A 61 -21.45 7.79 3.79
C LEU A 61 -21.05 6.87 4.94
N LEU A 62 -20.02 6.04 4.77
CA LEU A 62 -19.52 5.13 5.80
C LEU A 62 -18.95 5.91 7.00
N LYS A 63 -18.18 6.96 6.72
CA LYS A 63 -17.63 7.86 7.73
C LYS A 63 -18.73 8.52 8.56
N HIS A 64 -19.78 9.01 7.90
CA HIS A 64 -20.94 9.60 8.57
C HIS A 64 -21.66 8.58 9.44
N GLN A 65 -21.91 7.37 8.93
CA GLN A 65 -22.58 6.31 9.71
C GLN A 65 -21.79 5.92 10.97
N ILE A 66 -20.47 5.75 10.84
CA ILE A 66 -19.61 5.39 11.98
C ILE A 66 -19.59 6.52 13.00
N ARG A 67 -19.37 7.77 12.55
CA ARG A 67 -19.27 8.96 13.42
C ARG A 67 -20.52 9.19 14.26
N HIS A 68 -21.69 8.89 13.73
CA HIS A 68 -22.96 9.20 14.39
C HIS A 68 -23.56 8.03 15.17
N ARG A 69 -23.20 6.78 14.85
CA ARG A 69 -23.96 5.63 15.35
C ARG A 69 -23.14 4.57 16.06
N HIS A 70 -21.82 4.47 15.85
CA HIS A 70 -21.06 3.28 16.26
C HIS A 70 -19.81 3.56 17.11
N LEU A 71 -19.55 4.83 17.45
CA LEU A 71 -18.43 5.23 18.33
C LEU A 71 -18.85 5.44 19.80
N GLY A 72 -20.11 5.18 20.16
CA GLY A 72 -20.59 5.35 21.54
C GLY A 72 -20.41 6.79 22.04
N ASP A 73 -19.72 6.97 23.16
CA ASP A 73 -19.47 8.27 23.80
C ASP A 73 -18.56 9.21 22.98
N LEU A 74 -17.90 8.67 21.96
CA LEU A 74 -17.07 9.39 21.00
C LEU A 74 -17.84 9.82 19.74
N ASN A 75 -19.14 9.50 19.64
CA ASN A 75 -19.99 9.95 18.55
C ASN A 75 -19.96 11.49 18.44
N GLY A 76 -19.78 12.01 17.23
CA GLY A 76 -19.71 13.46 16.94
C GLY A 76 -18.41 14.16 17.36
N LYS A 77 -17.66 13.64 18.35
CA LYS A 77 -16.42 14.23 18.88
C LYS A 77 -15.19 14.00 18.01
N ILE A 78 -15.17 12.91 17.23
CA ILE A 78 -14.05 12.57 16.35
C ILE A 78 -14.36 13.04 14.92
N GLU A 79 -13.49 13.91 14.38
CA GLU A 79 -13.61 14.45 13.03
C GLU A 79 -13.20 13.44 11.94
N ASN A 80 -12.21 12.59 12.24
CA ASN A 80 -11.75 11.54 11.35
C ASN A 80 -11.71 10.17 12.08
N PRO A 81 -12.74 9.32 11.91
CA PRO A 81 -12.80 8.02 12.57
C PRO A 81 -11.86 6.98 11.95
N PHE A 82 -11.23 7.28 10.80
CA PHE A 82 -10.39 6.34 10.06
C PHE A 82 -9.31 5.70 10.92
N GLN A 83 -8.54 6.51 11.65
CA GLN A 83 -7.42 6.04 12.46
C GLN A 83 -7.88 5.07 13.55
N LEU A 84 -8.97 5.42 14.24
CA LEU A 84 -9.54 4.60 15.30
C LEU A 84 -10.09 3.27 14.76
N CYS A 85 -10.81 3.31 13.63
CA CYS A 85 -11.32 2.10 12.99
C CYS A 85 -10.18 1.21 12.46
N LYS A 86 -9.12 1.82 11.94
CA LYS A 86 -7.93 1.11 11.48
C LYS A 86 -7.26 0.39 12.63
N ASP A 87 -6.93 1.10 13.71
CA ASP A 87 -6.25 0.53 14.88
C ASP A 87 -7.09 -0.61 15.50
N TYR A 88 -8.41 -0.45 15.53
CA TYR A 88 -9.33 -1.50 15.99
C TYR A 88 -9.34 -2.75 15.10
N VAL A 89 -9.42 -2.58 13.78
CA VAL A 89 -9.43 -3.69 12.82
C VAL A 89 -8.08 -4.41 12.81
N GLU A 90 -6.97 -3.67 12.96
CA GLU A 90 -5.63 -4.22 13.09
C GLU A 90 -5.47 -5.01 14.40
N TYR A 91 -5.93 -4.47 15.54
CA TYR A 91 -5.84 -5.13 16.84
C TYR A 91 -6.61 -6.45 16.87
N LYS A 92 -7.82 -6.49 16.31
CA LYS A 92 -8.65 -7.71 16.25
C LYS A 92 -8.29 -8.67 15.10
N GLN A 93 -7.28 -8.34 14.27
CA GLN A 93 -6.95 -9.09 13.05
C GLN A 93 -8.14 -9.39 12.13
N LEU A 94 -9.14 -8.51 12.11
CA LEU A 94 -10.45 -8.74 11.48
C LEU A 94 -10.41 -8.78 9.94
N SER A 95 -9.28 -8.41 9.32
CA SER A 95 -9.22 -8.23 7.88
C SER A 95 -7.90 -8.70 7.27
N THR A 96 -7.85 -9.97 6.89
CA THR A 96 -6.84 -10.54 5.99
C THR A 96 -6.84 -9.82 4.63
N THR A 97 -7.99 -9.31 4.19
CA THR A 97 -8.17 -8.54 2.96
C THR A 97 -7.54 -7.14 3.04
N PHE A 98 -7.61 -6.45 4.18
CA PHE A 98 -6.96 -5.16 4.40
C PHE A 98 -5.43 -5.28 4.36
N MET A 99 -4.87 -6.30 5.04
CA MET A 99 -3.43 -6.56 4.97
C MET A 99 -2.98 -6.88 3.54
N ALA A 100 -3.77 -7.64 2.77
CA ALA A 100 -3.48 -7.90 1.37
C ALA A 100 -3.53 -6.62 0.50
N LEU A 101 -4.48 -5.71 0.75
CA LEU A 101 -4.56 -4.42 0.05
C LEU A 101 -3.37 -3.51 0.38
N LEU A 102 -2.98 -3.43 1.66
CA LEU A 102 -1.82 -2.65 2.10
C LEU A 102 -0.51 -3.22 1.53
N ALA A 103 -0.36 -4.55 1.51
CA ALA A 103 0.81 -5.21 0.91
C ALA A 103 0.90 -4.93 -0.59
N ARG A 104 -0.22 -5.01 -1.32
CA ARG A 104 -0.27 -4.67 -2.75
C ARG A 104 0.04 -3.20 -3.01
N TYR A 105 -0.52 -2.29 -2.21
CA TYR A 105 -0.20 -0.88 -2.27
C TYR A 105 1.30 -0.61 -2.12
N GLY A 106 1.93 -1.19 -1.09
CA GLY A 106 3.37 -1.09 -0.86
C GLY A 106 4.20 -1.71 -1.99
N PHE A 107 3.76 -2.83 -2.54
CA PHE A 107 4.41 -3.51 -3.66
C PHE A 107 4.43 -2.64 -4.92
N TYR A 108 3.28 -2.12 -5.36
CA TYR A 108 3.21 -1.30 -6.57
C TYR A 108 4.01 -0.02 -6.46
N ARG A 109 4.06 0.59 -5.27
CA ARG A 109 4.87 1.78 -5.03
C ARG A 109 6.37 1.50 -5.05
N ASN A 110 6.80 0.36 -4.51
CA ASN A 110 8.19 -0.08 -4.60
C ASN A 110 8.55 -0.39 -6.06
N CYS A 111 7.66 -1.03 -6.84
CA CYS A 111 7.87 -1.25 -8.27
C CYS A 111 7.98 0.06 -9.06
N ALA A 112 7.15 1.05 -8.77
CA ALA A 112 7.26 2.38 -9.39
C ALA A 112 8.62 3.02 -9.12
N PHE A 113 9.12 2.93 -7.88
CA PHE A 113 10.46 3.43 -7.55
C PHE A 113 11.57 2.66 -8.27
N ILE A 114 11.50 1.32 -8.29
CA ILE A 114 12.48 0.48 -8.99
C ILE A 114 12.50 0.81 -10.48
N SER A 115 11.34 0.96 -11.12
CA SER A 115 11.24 1.35 -12.53
C SER A 115 11.83 2.74 -12.80
N LEU A 116 11.64 3.69 -11.89
CA LEU A 116 12.27 5.00 -11.98
C LEU A 116 13.80 4.89 -11.90
N THR A 117 14.32 4.20 -10.89
CA THR A 117 15.78 4.03 -10.72
C THR A 117 16.40 3.25 -11.87
N ALA A 118 15.72 2.21 -12.38
CA ALA A 118 16.17 1.41 -13.51
C ALA A 118 16.15 2.24 -14.81
N GLY A 119 15.12 3.08 -15.01
CA GLY A 119 15.07 4.02 -16.12
C GLY A 119 16.21 5.03 -16.10
N THR A 120 16.50 5.60 -14.93
CA THR A 120 17.60 6.57 -14.76
C THR A 120 18.97 5.91 -14.99
N ALA A 121 19.17 4.69 -14.51
CA ALA A 121 20.37 3.90 -14.79
C ALA A 121 20.50 3.55 -16.28
N ALA A 122 19.41 3.14 -16.93
CA ALA A 122 19.41 2.80 -18.35
C ALA A 122 19.74 4.02 -19.24
N VAL A 123 19.25 5.20 -18.90
CA VAL A 123 19.57 6.46 -19.61
C VAL A 123 21.05 6.81 -19.47
N THR A 124 21.63 6.65 -18.28
CA THR A 124 23.04 7.00 -18.02
C THR A 124 24.04 6.00 -18.61
N LEU A 125 23.65 4.73 -18.73
CA LEU A 125 24.46 3.67 -19.34
C LEU A 125 24.30 3.56 -20.86
N SER A 126 23.32 4.25 -21.45
CA SER A 126 23.08 4.17 -22.90
C SER A 126 24.13 4.96 -23.67
N THR A 127 24.77 4.32 -24.63
CA THR A 127 25.74 4.94 -25.54
C THR A 127 25.08 5.67 -26.71
N THR A 128 23.78 5.43 -26.95
CA THR A 128 23.04 5.97 -28.09
C THR A 128 21.83 6.78 -27.62
N TRP A 129 21.66 7.98 -28.17
CA TRP A 129 20.54 8.88 -27.84
C TRP A 129 19.16 8.24 -28.02
N SER A 130 18.98 7.43 -29.07
CA SER A 130 17.73 6.70 -29.31
C SER A 130 17.44 5.64 -28.23
N GLY A 131 18.48 4.98 -27.71
CA GLY A 131 18.39 4.02 -26.62
C GLY A 131 18.06 4.69 -25.28
N ALA A 132 18.61 5.88 -25.04
CA ALA A 132 18.28 6.70 -23.88
C ALA A 132 16.80 7.14 -23.92
N ILE A 133 16.32 7.64 -25.06
CA ILE A 133 14.93 8.11 -25.19
C ILE A 133 13.93 6.97 -25.03
N THR A 134 14.18 5.81 -25.66
CA THR A 134 13.29 4.64 -25.56
C THR A 134 13.25 4.07 -24.13
N SER A 135 14.41 3.92 -23.48
CA SER A 135 14.47 3.46 -22.08
C SER A 135 13.82 4.44 -21.11
N ALA A 136 14.00 5.75 -21.29
CA ALA A 136 13.30 6.78 -20.54
C ALA A 136 11.78 6.70 -20.73
N SER A 137 11.31 6.51 -21.96
CA SER A 137 9.88 6.45 -22.28
C SER A 137 9.20 5.22 -21.67
N ILE A 138 9.84 4.05 -21.79
CA ILE A 138 9.33 2.78 -21.24
C ILE A 138 9.30 2.84 -19.70
N SER A 139 10.37 3.33 -19.09
CA SER A 139 10.45 3.45 -17.62
C SER A 139 9.42 4.43 -17.08
N LEU A 140 9.23 5.59 -17.74
CA LEU A 140 8.23 6.57 -17.33
C LEU A 140 6.81 6.01 -17.46
N LEU A 141 6.50 5.27 -18.53
CA LEU A 141 5.21 4.61 -18.70
C LEU A 141 4.97 3.54 -17.63
N ALA A 142 5.98 2.75 -17.29
CA ALA A 142 5.90 1.78 -16.19
C ALA A 142 5.64 2.45 -14.84
N VAL A 143 6.33 3.56 -14.54
CA VAL A 143 6.11 4.37 -13.34
C VAL A 143 4.66 4.85 -13.27
N VAL A 144 4.12 5.39 -14.36
CA VAL A 144 2.73 5.88 -14.43
C VAL A 144 1.74 4.73 -14.15
N LEU A 145 1.91 3.59 -14.80
CA LEU A 145 1.02 2.43 -14.63
C LEU A 145 1.04 1.90 -13.19
N PHE A 146 2.23 1.72 -12.60
CA PHE A 146 2.36 1.23 -11.24
C PHE A 146 1.82 2.23 -10.21
N ARG A 147 2.03 3.53 -10.43
CA ARG A 147 1.47 4.57 -9.58
C ARG A 147 -0.06 4.59 -9.63
N LYS A 148 -0.65 4.55 -10.83
CA LYS A 148 -2.11 4.52 -11.01
C LYS A 148 -2.73 3.31 -10.31
N ARG A 149 -2.07 2.15 -10.41
CA ARG A 149 -2.51 0.94 -9.69
C ARG A 149 -2.36 1.07 -8.18
N ALA A 150 -1.26 1.63 -7.69
CA ALA A 150 -1.08 1.86 -6.26
C ALA A 150 -2.19 2.77 -5.69
N GLU A 151 -2.50 3.87 -6.35
CA GLU A 151 -3.55 4.78 -5.91
C GLU A 151 -4.95 4.16 -5.97
N GLU A 152 -5.21 3.33 -6.97
CA GLU A 152 -6.44 2.54 -7.04
C GLU A 152 -6.58 1.66 -5.79
N PHE A 153 -5.54 0.92 -5.39
CA PHE A 153 -5.56 0.11 -4.16
C PHE A 153 -5.67 0.94 -2.88
N TYR A 154 -5.00 2.10 -2.82
CA TYR A 154 -5.10 3.02 -1.69
C TYR A 154 -6.54 3.51 -1.50
N SER A 155 -7.25 3.82 -2.59
CA SER A 155 -8.64 4.26 -2.52
C SER A 155 -9.60 3.21 -1.95
N TYR A 156 -9.29 1.93 -2.08
CA TYR A 156 -10.09 0.83 -1.53
C TYR A 156 -9.82 0.56 -0.05
N GLN A 157 -8.72 1.09 0.48
CA GLN A 157 -8.28 0.79 1.85
C GLN A 157 -9.23 1.38 2.90
N ALA A 158 -9.66 2.63 2.71
CA ALA A 158 -10.58 3.32 3.62
C ALA A 158 -11.96 2.66 3.74
N PRO A 159 -12.70 2.43 2.64
CA PRO A 159 -14.00 1.75 2.72
C PRO A 159 -13.89 0.31 3.22
N ALA A 160 -12.80 -0.41 2.94
CA ALA A 160 -12.59 -1.76 3.46
C ALA A 160 -12.46 -1.78 5.00
N ILE A 161 -11.70 -0.84 5.59
CA ILE A 161 -11.61 -0.70 7.05
C ILE A 161 -12.97 -0.39 7.65
N TYR A 162 -13.68 0.59 7.09
CA TYR A 162 -14.99 0.98 7.62
C TYR A 162 -16.00 -0.16 7.56
N ARG A 163 -16.06 -0.90 6.45
CA ARG A 163 -16.94 -2.07 6.32
C ARG A 163 -16.58 -3.17 7.32
N ALA A 164 -15.29 -3.48 7.50
CA ALA A 164 -14.86 -4.48 8.47
C ALA A 164 -15.25 -4.09 9.92
N PHE A 165 -15.06 -2.81 10.26
CA PHE A 165 -15.48 -2.27 11.57
C PHE A 165 -17.00 -2.37 11.78
N LEU A 166 -17.79 -1.98 10.78
CA LEU A 166 -19.26 -2.04 10.85
C LEU A 166 -19.76 -3.48 11.01
N ILE A 167 -19.20 -4.42 10.26
CA ILE A 167 -19.59 -5.84 10.33
C ILE A 167 -19.35 -6.39 11.74
N ASP A 168 -18.17 -6.17 12.33
CA ASP A 168 -17.88 -6.63 13.70
C ASP A 168 -18.83 -6.02 14.74
N LYS A 169 -19.15 -4.72 14.61
CA LYS A 169 -20.12 -4.06 15.50
C LYS A 169 -21.53 -4.61 15.36
N ILE A 170 -21.97 -4.91 14.15
CA ILE A 170 -23.28 -5.55 13.90
C ILE A 170 -23.29 -6.96 14.49
N THR A 171 -22.27 -7.77 14.21
CA THR A 171 -22.15 -9.14 14.73
C THR A 171 -22.12 -9.17 16.26
N TRP A 172 -21.40 -8.23 16.89
CA TRP A 172 -21.40 -8.07 18.34
C TRP A 172 -22.80 -7.79 18.89
N LYS A 173 -23.49 -6.81 18.31
CA LYS A 173 -24.85 -6.43 18.72
C LYS A 173 -25.87 -7.55 18.53
N THR A 174 -25.70 -8.37 17.50
CA THR A 174 -26.53 -9.57 17.29
C THR A 174 -26.26 -10.62 18.38
N ARG A 175 -24.99 -10.92 18.70
CA ARG A 175 -24.66 -11.88 19.78
C ARG A 175 -25.15 -11.44 21.16
N GLU A 176 -25.10 -10.14 21.45
CA GLU A 176 -25.61 -9.56 22.70
C GLU A 176 -27.14 -9.72 22.80
N LYS A 177 -27.86 -9.56 21.67
CA LYS A 177 -29.30 -9.79 21.61
C LYS A 177 -29.68 -11.26 21.72
N ASP A 178 -28.85 -12.16 21.18
CA ASP A 178 -29.09 -13.60 21.20
C ASP A 178 -28.70 -14.25 22.55
N GLY A 179 -28.27 -13.47 23.54
CA GLY A 179 -27.94 -13.95 24.89
C GLY A 179 -26.69 -14.83 24.97
N VAL A 180 -25.87 -14.88 23.91
CA VAL A 180 -24.64 -15.69 23.84
C VAL A 180 -23.44 -14.88 24.35
N GLY A 181 -23.65 -14.13 25.43
CA GLY A 181 -22.64 -13.30 26.08
C GLY A 181 -22.47 -13.72 27.54
N ASN A 182 -21.71 -14.79 27.76
CA ASN A 182 -21.01 -15.09 29.02
C ASN A 182 -19.53 -15.29 28.68
#